data_AF-A0A2N5Z4F9-F1
#
_entry.id   AF-A0A2N5Z4F9-F1
#
_cell.length_a   1.000
_cell.length_b   1.000
_cell.length_c   1.000
_cell.angle_alpha   90.00
_cell.angle_beta   90.00
_cell.angle_gamma   90.00
#
_symmetry.space_group_name_H-M   'P 1'
#
loop_
_entity.id
_entity.type
_entity.pdbx_description
1 polymer ?
#
loop_
_entity_poly.entity_id
_entity_poly.type
_entity_poly.pdbx_seq_one_letter_code
_entity_poly.pdbx_strand_id
1 'polypeptide(L)'
;IALYILIGSSIGFFFIKYAKSFATSIVTNYTKFNDRNSIKHGLEILKNILSDIFTFQTDENLLSFYAWLVLAILIIVIIAIFTKKLKIKFNNKQWLIVFVIDFVAILGIIILSKWVYVNGMGHWYFVPTYISLSLVILILFESVKTNTIQKKVLTILLGLAVFTGSLSTLHYLRYINPKTFKSQIDVKSEFLSLGEIGIIGNFWNSYIVACPNPSIIKATPHDAYVRNQNLVDEVFAQPKLYLIKNMWLNEFPDTINQFGYLLSKKGESFEIGGCKVNQYVRIQRNELIPLSDFSFYSSAIQNDSCILINKDSLLFNSKHHVWGPFIPVGIGKYTVKLQVEIEKAFMEESFALMDVVSNGGKTILASKELNFTNNKNIYELDFNCEKRYRNVEFRILSYGTLDFKILQVELIEK
;
A
#
# COMPACT_ATOMS: atom_id res chain seq x y z
N ILE A 1 37.57 12.21 11.07
CA ILE A 1 36.64 11.05 11.05
C ILE A 1 35.38 11.35 11.85
N ALA A 2 35.44 11.58 13.18
CA ALA A 2 34.26 11.87 14.00
C ALA A 2 33.40 13.05 13.49
N LEU A 3 34.03 14.17 13.10
CA LEU A 3 33.33 15.33 12.52
C LEU A 3 32.63 14.98 11.18
N TYR A 4 33.28 14.17 10.34
CA TYR A 4 32.70 13.73 9.06
C TYR A 4 31.48 12.83 9.27
N ILE A 5 31.56 11.90 10.24
CA ILE A 5 30.44 11.04 10.64
C ILE A 5 29.30 11.89 11.21
N LEU A 6 29.59 12.85 12.09
CA LEU A 6 28.59 13.74 12.68
C LEU A 6 27.88 14.57 11.60
N ILE A 7 28.64 15.22 10.71
CA ILE A 7 28.09 16.03 9.61
C ILE A 7 27.28 15.16 8.65
N GLY A 8 27.83 14.03 8.20
CA GLY A 8 27.15 13.11 7.29
C GLY A 8 25.87 12.54 7.88
N SER A 9 25.89 12.14 9.16
CA SER A 9 24.71 11.63 9.86
C SER A 9 23.65 12.71 10.07
N SER A 10 24.07 13.94 10.38
CA SER A 10 23.18 15.08 10.55
C SER A 10 22.51 15.44 9.22
N ILE A 11 23.28 15.59 8.13
CA ILE A 11 22.75 15.85 6.78
C ILE A 11 21.80 14.73 6.36
N GLY A 12 22.19 13.47 6.53
CA GLY A 12 21.34 12.32 6.22
C GLY A 12 20.03 12.32 7.00
N PHE A 13 20.09 12.59 8.32
CA PHE A 13 18.90 12.70 9.16
C PHE A 13 17.96 13.83 8.70
N PHE A 14 18.49 15.04 8.49
CA PHE A 14 17.69 16.18 8.03
C PHE A 14 17.12 15.95 6.64
N PHE A 15 17.88 15.35 5.73
CA PHE A 15 17.39 14.96 4.41
C PHE A 15 16.26 13.93 4.49
N ILE A 16 16.40 12.86 5.29
CA ILE A 16 15.35 11.86 5.48
C ILE A 16 14.10 12.50 6.10
N LYS A 17 14.27 13.38 7.09
CA LYS A 17 13.16 14.10 7.72
C LYS A 17 12.44 15.00 6.71
N TYR A 18 13.19 15.74 5.90
CA TYR A 18 12.68 16.58 4.81
C TYR A 18 11.95 15.74 3.75
N ALA A 19 12.55 14.67 3.24
CA ALA A 19 11.91 13.78 2.28
C ALA A 19 10.61 13.17 2.83
N LYS A 20 10.59 12.78 4.10
CA LYS A 20 9.40 12.25 4.77
C LYS A 20 8.30 13.28 4.99
N SER A 21 8.59 14.58 5.07
CA SER A 21 7.52 15.59 5.17
C SER A 21 6.68 15.73 3.90
N PHE A 22 7.16 15.20 2.77
CA PHE A 22 6.39 15.11 1.52
C PHE A 22 5.68 13.76 1.34
N ALA A 23 5.80 12.84 2.30
CA ALA A 23 5.11 11.55 2.21
C ALA A 23 3.60 11.74 2.35
N THR A 24 2.84 11.29 1.36
CA THR A 24 1.36 11.37 1.34
C THR A 24 0.68 10.46 2.37
N SER A 25 1.44 9.54 2.99
CA SER A 25 0.96 8.65 4.04
C SER A 25 2.02 8.45 5.11
N ILE A 26 1.69 8.75 6.37
CA ILE A 26 2.54 8.44 7.53
C ILE A 26 2.13 7.06 8.04
N VAL A 27 2.92 6.04 7.72
CA VAL A 27 2.68 4.69 8.26
C VAL A 27 3.36 4.58 9.62
N THR A 28 2.55 4.54 10.68
CA THR A 28 2.99 4.59 12.09
C THR A 28 3.98 3.50 12.47
N ASN A 29 4.02 2.39 11.74
CA ASN A 29 4.90 1.26 12.05
C ASN A 29 6.28 1.32 11.37
N TYR A 30 6.51 2.24 10.42
CA TYR A 30 7.73 2.22 9.60
C TYR A 30 8.94 2.87 10.27
N THR A 31 8.72 3.61 11.35
CA THR A 31 9.78 4.25 12.15
C THR A 31 9.97 3.60 13.52
N LYS A 32 9.21 2.54 13.84
CA LYS A 32 9.28 1.88 15.13
C LYS A 32 10.44 0.89 15.18
N PHE A 33 10.98 0.73 16.38
CA PHE A 33 11.87 -0.39 16.69
C PHE A 33 11.05 -1.60 17.13
N ASN A 34 11.62 -2.79 16.91
CA ASN A 34 11.06 -4.05 17.37
C ASN A 34 11.08 -4.13 18.89
N ASP A 35 10.02 -4.70 19.47
CA ASP A 35 10.05 -5.20 20.84
C ASP A 35 10.91 -6.47 20.95
N ARG A 36 11.20 -6.90 22.18
CA ARG A 36 12.06 -8.07 22.45
C ARG A 36 11.55 -9.35 21.77
N ASN A 37 10.24 -9.55 21.72
CA ASN A 37 9.64 -10.74 21.12
C ASN A 37 9.79 -10.73 19.59
N SER A 38 9.55 -9.58 18.97
CA SER A 38 9.73 -9.35 17.53
C SER A 38 11.20 -9.52 17.12
N ILE A 39 12.16 -9.06 17.95
CA ILE A 39 13.59 -9.30 17.72
C ILE A 39 13.90 -10.81 17.74
N LYS A 40 13.41 -11.53 18.77
CA LYS A 40 13.65 -12.98 18.89
C LYS A 40 13.08 -13.73 17.69
N HIS A 41 11.84 -13.46 17.32
CA HIS A 41 11.19 -14.09 16.17
C HIS A 41 11.90 -13.71 14.85
N GLY A 42 12.35 -12.46 14.71
CA GLY A 42 13.17 -12.05 13.58
C GLY A 42 14.48 -12.85 13.46
N LEU A 43 15.18 -13.06 14.57
CA LEU A 43 16.38 -13.92 14.59
C LEU A 43 16.06 -15.37 14.26
N GLU A 44 14.91 -15.90 14.68
CA GLU A 44 14.43 -17.23 14.31
C GLU A 44 14.17 -17.34 12.80
N ILE A 45 13.53 -16.33 12.19
CA ILE A 45 13.35 -16.25 10.72
C ILE A 45 14.71 -16.32 10.02
N LEU A 46 15.67 -15.49 10.42
CA LEU A 46 17.01 -15.47 9.82
C LEU A 46 17.74 -16.80 9.99
N LYS A 47 17.64 -17.41 11.17
CA LYS A 47 18.22 -18.73 11.44
C LYS A 47 17.63 -19.79 10.51
N ASN A 48 16.32 -19.80 10.34
CA ASN A 48 15.64 -20.77 9.47
C ASN A 48 16.08 -20.57 8.02
N ILE A 49 16.05 -19.33 7.52
CA ILE A 49 16.54 -19.02 6.16
C ILE A 49 17.99 -19.46 5.95
N LEU A 50 18.89 -19.17 6.91
CA LEU A 50 20.28 -19.61 6.81
C LEU A 50 20.41 -21.13 6.84
N SER A 51 19.63 -21.79 7.71
CA SER A 51 19.57 -23.25 7.78
C SER A 51 19.16 -23.85 6.44
N ASP A 52 18.08 -23.34 5.84
CA ASP A 52 17.57 -23.82 4.56
C ASP A 52 18.62 -23.64 3.45
N ILE A 53 19.31 -22.49 3.43
CA ILE A 53 20.40 -22.23 2.47
C ILE A 53 21.56 -23.23 2.68
N PHE A 54 22.07 -23.39 3.89
CA PHE A 54 23.22 -24.27 4.14
C PHE A 54 22.89 -25.76 4.02
N THR A 55 21.62 -26.14 4.14
CA THR A 55 21.14 -27.53 4.00
C THR A 55 20.56 -27.85 2.61
N PHE A 56 20.66 -26.92 1.65
CA PHE A 56 20.14 -27.08 0.28
C PHE A 56 18.62 -27.37 0.24
N GLN A 57 17.87 -26.79 1.17
CA GLN A 57 16.41 -26.87 1.21
C GLN A 57 15.73 -25.70 0.48
N THR A 58 16.50 -24.77 -0.10
CA THR A 58 15.98 -23.72 -0.97
C THR A 58 15.86 -24.21 -2.40
N ASP A 59 15.00 -23.57 -3.19
CA ASP A 59 14.90 -23.83 -4.64
C ASP A 59 16.18 -23.40 -5.41
N GLU A 60 17.12 -22.71 -4.76
CA GLU A 60 18.31 -22.10 -5.37
C GLU A 60 19.61 -22.78 -4.92
N ASN A 61 19.88 -23.98 -5.44
CA ASN A 61 21.09 -24.75 -5.11
C ASN A 61 22.41 -23.98 -5.34
N LEU A 62 22.46 -23.08 -6.33
CA LEU A 62 23.64 -22.26 -6.59
C LEU A 62 23.89 -21.22 -5.49
N LEU A 63 22.83 -20.72 -4.84
CA LEU A 63 22.93 -19.83 -3.69
C LEU A 63 23.51 -20.58 -2.48
N SER A 64 23.06 -21.81 -2.25
CA SER A 64 23.61 -22.69 -1.22
C SER A 64 25.11 -22.97 -1.45
N PHE A 65 25.50 -23.28 -2.68
CA PHE A 65 26.90 -23.47 -3.03
C PHE A 65 27.73 -22.19 -2.82
N TYR A 66 27.22 -21.04 -3.25
CA TYR A 66 27.83 -19.74 -3.01
C TYR A 66 28.00 -19.47 -1.51
N ALA A 67 26.98 -19.73 -0.69
CA ALA A 67 27.05 -19.53 0.77
C ALA A 67 28.15 -20.38 1.42
N TRP A 68 28.30 -21.64 1.01
CA TRP A 68 29.39 -22.51 1.47
C TRP A 68 30.77 -22.00 1.02
N LEU A 69 30.91 -21.49 -0.20
CA LEU A 69 32.16 -20.86 -0.66
C LEU A 69 32.52 -19.64 0.18
N VAL A 70 31.56 -18.76 0.46
CA VAL A 70 31.76 -17.59 1.33
C VAL A 70 32.17 -18.01 2.74
N LEU A 71 31.52 -19.03 3.30
CA LEU A 71 31.88 -19.56 4.62
C LEU A 71 33.31 -20.13 4.64
N ALA A 72 33.71 -20.89 3.62
CA ALA A 72 35.08 -21.40 3.49
C ALA A 72 36.10 -20.27 3.38
N ILE A 73 35.80 -19.21 2.61
CA ILE A 73 36.62 -17.99 2.51
C ILE A 73 36.78 -17.34 3.89
N LEU A 74 35.68 -17.15 4.62
CA LEU A 74 35.70 -16.56 5.96
C LEU A 74 36.57 -17.39 6.93
N ILE A 75 36.43 -18.73 6.92
CA ILE A 75 37.25 -19.62 7.75
C ILE A 75 38.74 -19.47 7.41
N ILE A 76 39.11 -19.44 6.12
CA ILE A 76 40.51 -19.27 5.70
C ILE A 76 41.05 -17.91 6.14
N VAL A 77 40.27 -16.84 5.99
CA VAL A 77 40.65 -15.50 6.45
C VAL A 77 40.86 -15.49 7.96
N ILE A 78 39.96 -16.10 8.74
CA ILE A 78 40.08 -16.23 10.19
C ILE A 78 41.36 -16.99 10.58
N ILE A 79 41.66 -18.12 9.91
CA ILE A 79 42.90 -18.87 10.12
C ILE A 79 44.13 -18.01 9.78
N ALA A 80 44.08 -17.22 8.71
CA ALA A 80 45.17 -16.33 8.34
C ALA A 80 45.41 -15.22 9.39
N ILE A 81 44.34 -14.72 10.04
CA ILE A 81 44.42 -13.80 11.18
C ILE A 81 45.13 -14.49 12.35
N PHE A 82 44.64 -15.64 12.80
CA PHE A 82 45.18 -16.34 13.98
C PHE A 82 46.63 -16.82 13.78
N THR A 83 46.97 -17.26 12.57
CA THR A 83 48.34 -17.66 12.22
C THR A 83 49.28 -16.48 11.94
N LYS A 84 48.82 -15.24 12.13
CA LYS A 84 49.58 -13.99 11.90
C LYS A 84 50.19 -13.92 10.49
N LYS A 85 49.51 -14.53 9.50
CA LYS A 85 49.95 -14.52 8.09
C LYS A 85 49.45 -13.28 7.34
N LEU A 86 48.61 -12.46 7.95
CA LEU A 86 48.16 -11.18 7.43
C LEU A 86 49.12 -10.04 7.79
N LYS A 87 49.46 -9.22 6.79
CA LYS A 87 50.19 -7.95 6.99
C LYS A 87 49.31 -6.81 6.46
N ILE A 88 48.47 -6.28 7.34
CA ILE A 88 47.56 -5.17 6.99
C ILE A 88 48.35 -3.86 7.02
N LYS A 89 48.47 -3.20 5.86
CA LYS A 89 49.07 -1.87 5.73
C LYS A 89 48.30 -0.86 6.57
N PHE A 90 48.99 0.15 7.13
CA PHE A 90 48.37 1.15 8.01
C PHE A 90 47.15 1.84 7.37
N ASN A 91 47.25 2.24 6.10
CA ASN A 91 46.13 2.86 5.37
C ASN A 91 44.91 1.93 5.24
N ASN A 92 45.11 0.62 5.12
CA ASN A 92 44.01 -0.34 4.99
C ASN A 92 43.33 -0.64 6.33
N LYS A 93 44.02 -0.45 7.47
CA LYS A 93 43.44 -0.69 8.80
C LYS A 93 42.25 0.22 9.08
N GLN A 94 42.33 1.49 8.67
CA GLN A 94 41.25 2.45 8.87
C GLN A 94 39.99 2.03 8.12
N TRP A 95 40.13 1.66 6.84
CA TRP A 95 39.01 1.17 6.02
C TRP A 95 38.44 -0.14 6.53
N LEU A 96 39.29 -1.07 6.98
CA LEU A 96 38.84 -2.31 7.60
C LEU A 96 37.95 -2.04 8.82
N ILE A 97 38.37 -1.13 9.71
CA ILE A 97 37.58 -0.74 10.89
C ILE A 97 36.25 -0.12 10.46
N VAL A 98 36.28 0.80 9.48
CA VAL A 98 35.07 1.45 8.96
C VAL A 98 34.06 0.41 8.46
N PHE A 99 34.47 -0.51 7.59
CA PHE A 99 33.54 -1.51 7.03
C PHE A 99 33.08 -2.56 8.04
N VAL A 100 33.91 -2.91 9.04
CA VAL A 100 33.48 -3.78 10.15
C VAL A 100 32.42 -3.08 11.01
N ILE A 101 32.66 -1.81 11.39
CA ILE A 101 31.69 -1.03 12.17
C ILE A 101 30.39 -0.87 11.37
N ASP A 102 30.50 -0.55 10.08
CA ASP A 102 29.35 -0.38 9.19
C ASP A 102 28.54 -1.66 9.04
N PHE A 103 29.19 -2.81 8.82
CA PHE A 103 28.54 -4.13 8.81
C PHE A 103 27.74 -4.38 10.10
N VAL A 104 28.36 -4.20 11.27
CA VAL A 104 27.71 -4.44 12.57
C VAL A 104 26.57 -3.46 12.82
N ALA A 105 26.78 -2.17 12.52
CA ALA A 105 25.78 -1.13 12.75
C ALA A 105 24.55 -1.32 11.86
N ILE A 106 24.75 -1.55 10.56
CA ILE A 106 23.66 -1.80 9.61
C ILE A 106 22.92 -3.08 10.00
N LEU A 107 23.63 -4.17 10.27
CA LEU A 107 23.00 -5.43 10.68
C LEU A 107 22.16 -5.25 11.95
N GLY A 108 22.69 -4.53 12.94
CA GLY A 108 21.97 -4.19 14.18
C GLY A 108 20.70 -3.38 13.91
N ILE A 109 20.79 -2.33 13.07
CA ILE A 109 19.63 -1.50 12.70
C ILE A 109 18.57 -2.32 11.95
N ILE A 110 18.97 -3.19 11.04
CA ILE A 110 18.06 -4.07 10.29
C ILE A 110 17.31 -5.00 11.25
N ILE A 111 18.00 -5.64 12.20
CA ILE A 111 17.38 -6.51 13.21
C ILE A 111 16.42 -5.73 14.11
N LEU A 112 16.79 -4.51 14.50
CA LEU A 112 15.96 -3.64 15.34
C LEU A 112 14.78 -3.02 14.58
N SER A 113 14.79 -3.00 13.25
CA SER A 113 13.77 -2.33 12.44
C SER A 113 12.45 -3.10 12.39
N LYS A 114 11.36 -2.47 12.85
CA LYS A 114 10.01 -3.04 12.73
C LYS A 114 9.58 -3.18 11.27
N TRP A 115 10.04 -2.29 10.41
CA TRP A 115 9.78 -2.35 8.97
C TRP A 115 10.35 -3.64 8.36
N VAL A 116 11.61 -3.96 8.63
CA VAL A 116 12.24 -5.17 8.09
C VAL A 116 11.53 -6.42 8.61
N TYR A 117 11.19 -6.44 9.90
CA TYR A 117 10.46 -7.55 10.52
C TYR A 117 9.09 -7.79 9.89
N VAL A 118 8.26 -6.75 9.74
CA VAL A 118 6.90 -6.87 9.18
C VAL A 118 6.92 -7.30 7.71
N ASN A 119 8.01 -7.01 6.98
CA ASN A 119 8.22 -7.47 5.61
C ASN A 119 9.01 -8.79 5.53
N GLY A 120 9.00 -9.59 6.60
CA GLY A 120 9.54 -10.96 6.59
C GLY A 120 11.06 -11.07 6.53
N MET A 121 11.80 -9.99 6.79
CA MET A 121 13.26 -9.96 6.78
C MET A 121 13.90 -10.45 5.47
N GLY A 122 13.30 -10.10 4.33
CA GLY A 122 13.82 -10.47 3.01
C GLY A 122 15.29 -10.08 2.79
N HIS A 123 16.03 -10.93 2.08
CA HIS A 123 17.48 -10.79 1.86
C HIS A 123 17.89 -9.43 1.24
N TRP A 124 17.02 -8.79 0.46
CA TRP A 124 17.29 -7.48 -0.15
C TRP A 124 17.54 -6.36 0.88
N TYR A 125 17.01 -6.48 2.11
CA TYR A 125 17.30 -5.51 3.17
C TYR A 125 18.76 -5.57 3.64
N PHE A 126 19.42 -6.72 3.46
CA PHE A 126 20.79 -6.98 3.92
C PHE A 126 21.85 -6.69 2.85
N VAL A 127 21.47 -6.19 1.67
CA VAL A 127 22.41 -5.82 0.59
C VAL A 127 23.55 -4.93 1.10
N PRO A 128 23.30 -3.85 1.87
CA PRO A 128 24.39 -3.03 2.39
C PRO A 128 25.31 -3.82 3.33
N THR A 129 24.76 -4.71 4.15
CA THR A 129 25.52 -5.63 5.01
C THR A 129 26.43 -6.55 4.19
N TYR A 130 25.93 -7.10 3.08
CA TYR A 130 26.72 -7.95 2.17
C TYR A 130 27.86 -7.17 1.52
N ILE A 131 27.61 -5.93 1.09
CA ILE A 131 28.63 -5.05 0.49
C ILE A 131 29.74 -4.76 1.51
N SER A 132 29.39 -4.34 2.72
CA SER A 132 30.38 -3.99 3.74
C SER A 132 31.22 -5.21 4.15
N LEU A 133 30.60 -6.39 4.30
CA LEU A 133 31.34 -7.63 4.55
C LEU A 133 32.26 -8.02 3.38
N SER A 134 31.80 -7.85 2.14
CA SER A 134 32.61 -8.14 0.95
C SER A 134 33.86 -7.25 0.89
N LEU A 135 33.74 -5.97 1.23
CA LEU A 135 34.88 -5.04 1.31
C LEU A 135 35.85 -5.43 2.42
N VAL A 136 35.35 -5.88 3.57
CA VAL A 136 36.19 -6.46 4.64
C VAL A 136 36.98 -7.66 4.11
N ILE A 137 36.32 -8.60 3.43
CA ILE A 137 36.97 -9.79 2.84
C ILE A 137 38.06 -9.38 1.83
N LEU A 138 37.77 -8.43 0.95
CA LEU A 138 38.73 -7.96 -0.07
C LEU A 138 39.98 -7.30 0.56
N ILE A 139 39.80 -6.42 1.56
CA ILE A 139 40.93 -5.78 2.25
C ILE A 139 41.79 -6.83 2.97
N LEU A 140 41.16 -7.80 3.63
CA LEU A 140 41.87 -8.88 4.31
C LEU A 140 42.58 -9.79 3.31
N PHE A 141 41.96 -10.11 2.18
CA PHE A 141 42.56 -10.86 1.08
C PHE A 141 43.81 -10.19 0.51
N GLU A 142 43.75 -8.88 0.23
CA GLU A 142 44.91 -8.12 -0.27
C GLU A 142 46.09 -8.17 0.73
N SER A 143 45.76 -8.22 2.02
CA SER A 143 46.71 -8.27 3.13
C SER A 143 47.36 -9.65 3.36
N VAL A 144 46.96 -10.69 2.61
CA VAL A 144 47.59 -12.02 2.64
C VAL A 144 48.91 -12.01 1.86
N LYS A 145 49.97 -12.54 2.48
CA LYS A 145 51.31 -12.66 1.87
C LYS A 145 51.27 -13.36 0.50
N THR A 146 51.96 -12.75 -0.47
CA THR A 146 51.85 -13.01 -1.93
C THR A 146 52.23 -14.43 -2.37
N ASN A 147 53.16 -15.11 -1.69
CA ASN A 147 53.67 -16.42 -2.11
C ASN A 147 53.15 -17.60 -1.28
N THR A 148 51.98 -17.46 -0.63
CA THR A 148 51.41 -18.54 0.19
C THR A 148 50.42 -19.39 -0.61
N ILE A 149 50.43 -20.71 -0.39
CA ILE A 149 49.39 -21.63 -0.91
C ILE A 149 48.00 -21.13 -0.53
N GLN A 150 47.85 -20.57 0.67
CA GLN A 150 46.63 -19.94 1.16
C GLN A 150 46.11 -18.84 0.22
N LYS A 151 46.98 -17.97 -0.30
CA LYS A 151 46.58 -16.93 -1.25
C LYS A 151 46.05 -17.53 -2.56
N LYS A 152 46.71 -18.55 -3.10
CA LYS A 152 46.26 -19.25 -4.32
C LYS A 152 44.88 -19.89 -4.12
N VAL A 153 44.70 -20.64 -3.03
CA VAL A 153 43.41 -21.27 -2.68
C VAL A 153 42.33 -20.20 -2.51
N LEU A 154 42.64 -19.13 -1.77
CA LEU A 154 41.69 -18.03 -1.55
C LEU A 154 41.33 -17.30 -2.84
N THR A 155 42.27 -17.09 -3.77
CA THR A 155 41.99 -16.54 -5.10
C THR A 155 41.07 -17.44 -5.91
N ILE A 156 41.30 -18.76 -5.91
CA ILE A 156 40.43 -19.72 -6.60
C ILE A 156 39.02 -19.70 -5.99
N LEU A 157 38.90 -19.74 -4.66
CA LEU A 157 37.62 -19.70 -3.97
C LEU A 157 36.86 -18.39 -4.24
N LEU A 158 37.55 -17.24 -4.24
CA LEU A 158 36.95 -15.95 -4.59
C LEU A 158 36.47 -15.93 -6.04
N GLY A 159 37.29 -16.44 -6.97
CA GLY A 159 36.89 -16.56 -8.38
C GLY A 159 35.66 -17.45 -8.56
N LEU A 160 35.63 -18.60 -7.87
CA LEU A 160 34.47 -19.48 -7.84
C LEU A 160 33.26 -18.79 -7.23
N ALA A 161 33.40 -18.09 -6.10
CA ALA A 161 32.29 -17.40 -5.44
C ALA A 161 31.68 -16.30 -6.32
N VAL A 162 32.53 -15.51 -7.01
CA VAL A 162 32.07 -14.48 -7.95
C VAL A 162 31.35 -15.12 -9.14
N PHE A 163 31.93 -16.18 -9.71
CA PHE A 163 31.31 -16.90 -10.82
C PHE A 163 29.97 -17.54 -10.44
N THR A 164 29.93 -18.23 -9.30
CA THR A 164 28.72 -18.91 -8.82
C THR A 164 27.65 -17.91 -8.43
N GLY A 165 27.98 -16.80 -7.76
CA GLY A 165 27.01 -15.75 -7.42
C GLY A 165 26.41 -15.10 -8.66
N SER A 166 27.24 -14.81 -9.67
CA SER A 166 26.80 -14.26 -10.96
C SER A 166 25.87 -15.24 -11.69
N LEU A 167 26.24 -16.52 -11.73
CA LEU A 167 25.44 -17.57 -12.36
C LEU A 167 24.15 -17.85 -11.58
N SER A 168 24.18 -17.78 -10.25
CA SER A 168 23.01 -17.97 -9.37
C SER A 168 21.91 -16.99 -9.73
N THR A 169 22.26 -15.73 -9.96
CA THR A 169 21.29 -14.69 -10.35
C THR A 169 20.62 -15.02 -11.69
N LEU A 170 21.39 -15.45 -12.69
CA LEU A 170 20.86 -15.86 -13.99
C LEU A 170 19.99 -17.11 -13.89
N HIS A 171 20.43 -18.10 -13.10
CA HIS A 171 19.70 -19.32 -12.83
C HIS A 171 18.37 -19.03 -12.14
N TYR A 172 18.39 -18.16 -11.11
CA TYR A 172 17.21 -17.73 -10.37
C TYR A 172 16.17 -17.15 -11.32
N LEU A 173 16.57 -16.17 -12.14
CA LEU A 173 15.65 -15.53 -13.09
C LEU A 173 15.08 -16.52 -14.11
N ARG A 174 15.92 -17.41 -14.64
CA ARG A 174 15.52 -18.36 -15.70
C ARG A 174 14.68 -19.53 -15.21
N TYR A 175 14.94 -20.06 -14.01
CA TYR A 175 14.40 -21.36 -13.59
C TYR A 175 13.56 -21.28 -12.31
N ILE A 176 13.75 -20.27 -11.46
CA ILE A 176 13.07 -20.15 -10.17
C ILE A 176 11.96 -19.11 -10.25
N ASN A 177 12.32 -17.84 -10.47
CA ASN A 177 11.37 -16.73 -10.50
C ASN A 177 11.98 -15.53 -11.27
N PRO A 178 11.36 -15.04 -12.35
CA PRO A 178 10.03 -15.39 -12.89
C PRO A 178 9.99 -16.61 -13.82
N LYS A 179 11.04 -17.44 -13.84
CA LYS A 179 11.20 -18.56 -14.79
C LYS A 179 11.31 -18.13 -16.25
N THR A 180 11.85 -16.94 -16.49
CA THR A 180 12.01 -16.39 -17.84
C THR A 180 13.06 -15.29 -17.86
N PHE A 181 13.71 -15.12 -19.00
CA PHE A 181 14.53 -13.95 -19.32
C PHE A 181 13.77 -12.91 -20.16
N LYS A 182 12.50 -13.19 -20.49
CA LYS A 182 11.67 -12.26 -21.25
C LYS A 182 11.48 -11.00 -20.41
N SER A 183 11.73 -9.84 -21.01
CA SER A 183 11.49 -8.56 -20.36
C SER A 183 10.02 -8.46 -19.95
N GLN A 184 9.77 -7.97 -18.73
CA GLN A 184 8.40 -7.70 -18.28
C GLN A 184 7.74 -6.62 -19.15
N ILE A 185 8.51 -5.69 -19.72
CA ILE A 185 7.98 -4.70 -20.66
C ILE A 185 7.43 -5.40 -21.91
N ASP A 186 8.15 -6.37 -22.48
CA ASP A 186 7.70 -7.10 -23.67
C ASP A 186 6.45 -7.93 -23.37
N VAL A 187 6.39 -8.57 -22.20
CA VAL A 187 5.20 -9.31 -21.75
C VAL A 187 4.01 -8.36 -21.56
N LYS A 188 4.19 -7.24 -20.85
CA LYS A 188 3.10 -6.30 -20.58
C LYS A 188 2.70 -5.47 -21.81
N SER A 189 3.56 -5.38 -22.83
CA SER A 189 3.24 -4.70 -24.09
C SER A 189 2.04 -5.31 -24.81
N GLU A 190 1.65 -6.55 -24.49
CA GLU A 190 0.40 -7.15 -24.98
C GLU A 190 -0.83 -6.30 -24.64
N PHE A 191 -0.84 -5.60 -23.51
CA PHE A 191 -1.94 -4.70 -23.12
C PHE A 191 -2.14 -3.52 -24.09
N LEU A 192 -1.11 -3.15 -24.87
CA LEU A 192 -1.24 -2.11 -25.90
C LEU A 192 -2.28 -2.47 -26.97
N SER A 193 -2.53 -3.77 -27.19
CA SER A 193 -3.56 -4.25 -28.11
C SER A 193 -4.99 -3.86 -27.69
N LEU A 194 -5.20 -3.52 -26.42
CA LEU A 194 -6.52 -3.12 -25.91
C LEU A 194 -6.84 -1.64 -26.17
N GLY A 195 -5.84 -0.85 -26.61
CA GLY A 195 -5.92 0.59 -26.85
C GLY A 195 -5.79 1.40 -25.56
N GLU A 196 -6.47 2.56 -25.52
CA GLU A 196 -6.58 3.41 -24.33
C GLU A 196 -7.40 2.71 -23.25
N ILE A 197 -6.76 2.41 -22.12
CA ILE A 197 -7.37 1.59 -21.06
C ILE A 197 -6.99 2.10 -19.68
N GLY A 198 -7.94 1.95 -18.76
CA GLY A 198 -7.75 2.11 -17.32
C GLY A 198 -7.68 0.76 -16.65
N ILE A 199 -6.72 0.56 -15.76
CA ILE A 199 -6.48 -0.70 -15.06
C ILE A 199 -6.52 -0.48 -13.56
N ILE A 200 -7.22 -1.38 -12.86
CA ILE A 200 -7.16 -1.49 -11.41
C ILE A 200 -6.68 -2.89 -11.04
N GLY A 201 -5.70 -2.97 -10.14
CA GLY A 201 -5.14 -4.26 -9.72
C GLY A 201 -4.38 -4.15 -8.40
N ASN A 202 -3.69 -5.22 -8.02
CA ASN A 202 -2.77 -5.18 -6.89
C ASN A 202 -1.59 -4.22 -7.16
N PHE A 203 -1.04 -3.61 -6.10
CA PHE A 203 0.09 -2.67 -6.12
C PHE A 203 1.19 -3.01 -7.13
N TRP A 204 1.70 -4.24 -7.13
CA TRP A 204 2.79 -4.61 -8.05
C TRP A 204 2.33 -4.74 -9.49
N ASN A 205 1.15 -5.30 -9.72
CA ASN A 205 0.63 -5.53 -11.06
C ASN A 205 0.21 -4.23 -11.73
N SER A 206 -0.41 -3.30 -11.00
CA SER A 206 -0.91 -2.05 -11.58
C SER A 206 0.22 -1.23 -12.19
N TYR A 207 1.36 -1.08 -11.51
CA TYR A 207 2.43 -0.23 -12.02
C TYR A 207 3.19 -0.86 -13.20
N ILE A 208 3.46 -2.17 -13.14
CA ILE A 208 4.24 -2.85 -14.19
C ILE A 208 3.47 -2.88 -15.52
N VAL A 209 2.13 -3.00 -15.47
CA VAL A 209 1.31 -3.05 -16.70
C VAL A 209 1.26 -1.71 -17.43
N ALA A 210 1.40 -0.59 -16.73
CA ALA A 210 1.47 0.72 -17.37
C ALA A 210 2.85 1.06 -17.96
N CYS A 211 3.92 0.37 -17.55
CA CYS A 211 5.29 0.66 -18.00
C CYS A 211 5.50 0.71 -19.52
N PRO A 212 4.90 -0.16 -20.36
CA PRO A 212 5.08 -0.12 -21.80
C PRO A 212 4.66 1.21 -22.44
N ASN A 213 3.55 1.80 -21.98
CA ASN A 213 3.11 3.11 -22.42
C ASN A 213 2.15 3.78 -21.40
N PRO A 214 2.67 4.56 -20.43
CA PRO A 214 1.88 5.20 -19.38
C PRO A 214 0.91 6.29 -19.87
N SER A 215 1.04 6.72 -21.12
CA SER A 215 0.12 7.69 -21.72
C SER A 215 -1.19 7.04 -22.16
N ILE A 216 -1.11 5.79 -22.65
CA ILE A 216 -2.24 5.00 -23.16
C ILE A 216 -2.82 4.09 -22.09
N ILE A 217 -1.96 3.50 -21.26
CA ILE A 217 -2.35 2.58 -20.18
C ILE A 217 -2.26 3.34 -18.86
N LYS A 218 -3.42 3.73 -18.34
CA LYS A 218 -3.52 4.29 -16.99
C LYS A 218 -3.77 3.16 -16.02
N ALA A 219 -3.05 3.13 -14.90
CA ALA A 219 -3.21 2.07 -13.92
C ALA A 219 -3.13 2.59 -12.50
N THR A 220 -3.92 2.01 -11.61
CA THR A 220 -3.89 2.32 -10.19
C THR A 220 -3.97 1.06 -9.34
N PRO A 221 -3.29 1.00 -8.19
CA PRO A 221 -3.60 -0.02 -7.20
C PRO A 221 -5.05 0.12 -6.74
N HIS A 222 -5.64 -0.97 -6.29
CA HIS A 222 -6.97 -1.01 -5.71
C HIS A 222 -7.07 -0.50 -4.27
N ASP A 223 -5.93 -0.15 -3.67
CA ASP A 223 -5.88 0.26 -2.28
C ASP A 223 -6.69 1.54 -2.05
N ALA A 224 -7.42 1.62 -0.93
CA ALA A 224 -8.16 2.82 -0.56
C ALA A 224 -7.26 4.07 -0.45
N TYR A 225 -5.96 3.87 -0.20
CA TYR A 225 -4.95 4.92 -0.09
C TYR A 225 -3.91 4.80 -1.20
N VAL A 226 -4.27 5.27 -2.40
CA VAL A 226 -3.27 5.42 -3.46
C VAL A 226 -2.46 6.71 -3.30
N ARG A 227 -1.17 6.65 -3.67
CA ARG A 227 -0.23 7.78 -3.52
C ARG A 227 -0.55 8.98 -4.40
N ASN A 228 -1.13 8.74 -5.58
CA ASN A 228 -1.52 9.77 -6.54
C ASN A 228 -3.00 9.59 -6.89
N GLN A 229 -3.86 10.46 -6.35
CA GLN A 229 -5.30 10.40 -6.61
C GLN A 229 -5.62 10.79 -8.06
N ASN A 230 -4.91 11.75 -8.64
CA ASN A 230 -5.14 12.20 -10.02
C ASN A 230 -5.00 11.02 -11.01
N LEU A 231 -4.08 10.08 -10.74
CA LEU A 231 -3.92 8.89 -11.57
C LEU A 231 -5.17 7.99 -11.57
N VAL A 232 -5.89 7.93 -10.45
CA VAL A 232 -7.15 7.19 -10.39
C VAL A 232 -8.20 7.91 -11.23
N ASP A 233 -8.25 9.25 -11.22
CA ASP A 233 -9.16 10.01 -12.11
C ASP A 233 -8.83 9.75 -13.57
N GLU A 234 -7.54 9.75 -13.94
CA GLU A 234 -7.08 9.37 -15.27
C GLU A 234 -7.48 7.94 -15.65
N VAL A 235 -7.44 6.98 -14.71
CA VAL A 235 -7.91 5.60 -14.93
C VAL A 235 -9.39 5.57 -15.26
N PHE A 236 -10.25 6.23 -14.47
CA PHE A 236 -11.70 6.25 -14.72
C PHE A 236 -12.10 7.12 -15.92
N ALA A 237 -11.22 8.00 -16.41
CA ALA A 237 -11.42 8.74 -17.65
C ALA A 237 -11.16 7.91 -18.91
N GLN A 238 -10.58 6.70 -18.79
CA GLN A 238 -10.30 5.83 -19.92
C GLN A 238 -11.58 5.22 -20.49
N PRO A 239 -11.66 4.99 -21.82
CA PRO A 239 -12.87 4.46 -22.45
C PRO A 239 -13.17 3.00 -22.07
N LYS A 240 -12.17 2.24 -21.62
CA LYS A 240 -12.33 0.86 -21.15
C LYS A 240 -11.62 0.67 -19.82
N LEU A 241 -12.31 0.04 -18.87
CA LEU A 241 -11.76 -0.31 -17.57
C LEU A 241 -11.56 -1.82 -17.47
N TYR A 242 -10.42 -2.23 -16.91
CA TYR A 242 -10.09 -3.63 -16.65
C TYR A 242 -9.65 -3.82 -15.20
N LEU A 243 -10.05 -4.95 -14.63
CA LEU A 243 -9.51 -5.43 -13.36
C LEU A 243 -8.53 -6.58 -13.63
N ILE A 244 -7.38 -6.55 -12.97
CA ILE A 244 -6.44 -7.68 -12.96
C ILE A 244 -6.73 -8.54 -11.73
N LYS A 245 -7.08 -9.82 -11.85
CA LYS A 245 -7.40 -10.68 -10.70
C LYS A 245 -6.21 -10.93 -9.76
N ASN A 246 -5.01 -11.07 -10.31
CA ASN A 246 -3.84 -11.61 -9.63
C ASN A 246 -3.53 -10.89 -8.29
N MET A 247 -3.32 -11.67 -7.22
CA MET A 247 -2.86 -11.24 -5.89
C MET A 247 -3.84 -10.41 -5.05
N TRP A 248 -5.13 -10.33 -5.41
CA TRP A 248 -6.15 -9.69 -4.55
C TRP A 248 -7.57 -10.23 -4.72
N LEU A 249 -7.97 -10.63 -5.93
CA LEU A 249 -9.29 -11.21 -6.19
C LEU A 249 -9.20 -12.74 -6.27
N ASN A 250 -10.10 -13.43 -5.56
CA ASN A 250 -10.28 -14.87 -5.71
C ASN A 250 -11.00 -15.20 -7.03
N GLU A 251 -11.94 -14.35 -7.42
CA GLU A 251 -12.69 -14.42 -8.67
C GLU A 251 -13.15 -13.02 -9.08
N PHE A 252 -13.61 -12.86 -10.32
CA PHE A 252 -14.16 -11.60 -10.80
C PHE A 252 -15.63 -11.50 -10.39
N PRO A 253 -15.98 -10.66 -9.39
CA PRO A 253 -17.38 -10.51 -8.97
C PRO A 253 -18.19 -9.81 -10.05
N ASP A 254 -19.50 -10.06 -10.08
CA ASP A 254 -20.40 -9.43 -11.04
C ASP A 254 -20.47 -7.92 -10.86
N THR A 255 -20.36 -7.45 -9.61
CA THR A 255 -20.24 -6.04 -9.26
C THR A 255 -19.15 -5.79 -8.23
N ILE A 256 -18.54 -4.61 -8.26
CA ILE A 256 -17.52 -4.20 -7.29
C ILE A 256 -17.48 -2.68 -7.14
N ASN A 257 -17.35 -2.21 -5.90
CA ASN A 257 -17.12 -0.81 -5.59
C ASN A 257 -15.63 -0.50 -5.60
N GLN A 258 -15.21 0.48 -6.40
CA GLN A 258 -13.84 0.97 -6.47
C GLN A 258 -13.83 2.49 -6.56
N PHE A 259 -13.12 3.15 -5.62
CA PHE A 259 -12.94 4.60 -5.61
C PHE A 259 -14.24 5.42 -5.65
N GLY A 260 -15.32 4.90 -5.07
CA GLY A 260 -16.64 5.55 -5.06
C GLY A 260 -17.48 5.30 -6.32
N TYR A 261 -17.02 4.46 -7.23
CA TYR A 261 -17.76 4.03 -8.42
C TYR A 261 -18.19 2.57 -8.30
N LEU A 262 -19.43 2.30 -8.70
CA LEU A 262 -19.94 0.94 -8.84
C LEU A 262 -19.62 0.43 -10.25
N LEU A 263 -18.90 -0.69 -10.31
CA LEU A 263 -18.46 -1.32 -11.54
C LEU A 263 -19.20 -2.64 -11.74
N SER A 264 -19.64 -2.91 -12.97
CA SER A 264 -20.23 -4.20 -13.36
C SER A 264 -19.35 -4.91 -14.37
N LYS A 265 -19.21 -6.23 -14.19
CA LYS A 265 -18.42 -7.11 -15.03
C LYS A 265 -19.00 -7.16 -16.44
N LYS A 266 -18.14 -7.00 -17.46
CA LYS A 266 -18.52 -7.06 -18.87
C LYS A 266 -17.76 -8.18 -19.58
N GLY A 267 -18.51 -9.13 -20.13
CA GLY A 267 -17.96 -10.25 -20.89
C GLY A 267 -17.17 -11.24 -20.02
N GLU A 268 -16.48 -12.15 -20.70
CA GLU A 268 -15.69 -13.20 -20.07
C GLU A 268 -14.27 -12.72 -19.72
N SER A 269 -13.67 -13.39 -18.73
CA SER A 269 -12.29 -13.13 -18.34
C SER A 269 -11.32 -13.77 -19.32
N PHE A 270 -10.21 -13.11 -19.59
CA PHE A 270 -9.16 -13.60 -20.49
C PHE A 270 -7.77 -13.39 -19.88
N GLU A 271 -6.76 -14.05 -20.47
CA GLU A 271 -5.36 -13.89 -20.08
C GLU A 271 -4.67 -12.94 -21.06
N ILE A 272 -3.93 -11.96 -20.54
CA ILE A 272 -3.12 -11.04 -21.36
C ILE A 272 -1.91 -10.57 -20.56
N GLY A 273 -0.74 -10.55 -21.19
CA GLY A 273 0.51 -10.10 -20.56
C GLY A 273 0.81 -10.84 -19.25
N GLY A 274 0.48 -12.13 -19.15
CA GLY A 274 0.65 -12.94 -17.94
C GLY A 274 -0.25 -12.55 -16.76
N CYS A 275 -1.38 -11.89 -17.04
CA CYS A 275 -2.39 -11.53 -16.05
C CYS A 275 -3.76 -12.03 -16.48
N LYS A 276 -4.55 -12.51 -15.50
CA LYS A 276 -5.97 -12.80 -15.72
C LYS A 276 -6.74 -11.51 -15.52
N VAL A 277 -7.47 -11.08 -16.55
CA VAL A 277 -8.18 -9.80 -16.58
C VAL A 277 -9.65 -9.96 -16.96
N ASN A 278 -10.47 -9.00 -16.56
CA ASN A 278 -11.84 -8.87 -17.04
C ASN A 278 -12.18 -7.40 -17.25
N GLN A 279 -12.97 -7.10 -18.28
CA GLN A 279 -13.47 -5.75 -18.49
C GLN A 279 -14.57 -5.44 -17.48
N TYR A 280 -14.62 -4.20 -17.03
CA TYR A 280 -15.70 -3.65 -16.21
C TYR A 280 -16.22 -2.36 -16.84
N VAL A 281 -17.48 -2.06 -16.58
CA VAL A 281 -18.12 -0.80 -16.95
C VAL A 281 -18.66 -0.11 -15.71
N ARG A 282 -18.52 1.21 -15.66
CA ARG A 282 -19.20 2.02 -14.65
C ARG A 282 -20.71 1.91 -14.91
N ILE A 283 -21.44 1.53 -13.88
CA ILE A 283 -22.90 1.62 -13.87
C ILE A 283 -23.30 2.78 -12.97
N GLN A 284 -24.40 3.45 -13.31
CA GLN A 284 -24.93 4.51 -12.46
C GLN A 284 -25.28 3.93 -11.10
N ARG A 285 -24.80 4.59 -10.05
CA ARG A 285 -25.15 4.24 -8.69
C ARG A 285 -26.63 4.54 -8.47
N ASN A 286 -27.38 3.51 -8.09
CA ASN A 286 -28.68 3.64 -7.45
C ASN A 286 -28.67 2.64 -6.30
N GLU A 287 -28.53 3.15 -5.09
CA GLU A 287 -28.47 2.31 -3.90
C GLU A 287 -29.36 2.84 -2.78
N LEU A 288 -30.02 1.90 -2.11
CA LEU A 288 -30.65 2.13 -0.82
C LEU A 288 -29.57 2.09 0.25
N ILE A 289 -29.48 3.17 1.02
CA ILE A 289 -28.55 3.24 2.15
C ILE A 289 -29.22 2.60 3.36
N PRO A 290 -28.62 1.56 3.97
CA PRO A 290 -29.13 0.99 5.21
C PRO A 290 -29.20 2.07 6.29
N LEU A 291 -30.35 2.20 6.94
CA LEU A 291 -30.50 3.15 8.05
C LEU A 291 -29.54 2.81 9.21
N SER A 292 -29.13 1.54 9.34
CA SER A 292 -28.12 1.07 10.30
C SER A 292 -26.74 1.73 10.13
N ASP A 293 -26.46 2.31 8.96
CA ASP A 293 -25.17 2.95 8.67
C ASP A 293 -25.13 4.40 9.17
N PHE A 294 -26.26 4.93 9.65
CA PHE A 294 -26.36 6.27 10.22
C PHE A 294 -26.07 6.26 11.72
N SER A 295 -25.31 7.25 12.15
CA SER A 295 -25.15 7.61 13.54
C SER A 295 -26.21 8.67 13.93
N PHE A 296 -26.60 8.67 15.19
CA PHE A 296 -27.60 9.60 15.69
C PHE A 296 -27.37 9.93 17.17
N TYR A 297 -27.85 11.10 17.59
CA TYR A 297 -27.88 11.48 19.01
C TYR A 297 -29.08 10.84 19.71
N SER A 298 -29.11 10.90 21.05
CA SER A 298 -30.22 10.39 21.88
C SER A 298 -31.58 11.06 21.61
N SER A 299 -31.60 12.10 20.79
CA SER A 299 -32.79 12.77 20.27
C SER A 299 -33.47 12.01 19.12
N ALA A 300 -32.81 10.97 18.58
CA ALA A 300 -33.41 10.04 17.63
C ALA A 300 -33.43 8.61 18.18
N ILE A 301 -34.43 7.85 17.78
CA ILE A 301 -34.61 6.44 18.11
C ILE A 301 -34.62 5.65 16.82
N GLN A 302 -33.68 4.72 16.67
CA GLN A 302 -33.65 3.80 15.54
C GLN A 302 -34.38 2.50 15.87
N ASN A 303 -35.19 2.04 14.92
CA ASN A 303 -35.61 0.65 14.83
C ASN A 303 -35.21 0.10 13.45
N ASP A 304 -35.46 -1.19 13.19
CA ASP A 304 -35.05 -1.87 11.95
C ASP A 304 -35.66 -1.25 10.67
N SER A 305 -36.71 -0.43 10.79
CA SER A 305 -37.48 0.12 9.67
C SER A 305 -37.42 1.63 9.52
N CYS A 306 -36.99 2.37 10.55
CA CYS A 306 -36.98 3.84 10.53
C CYS A 306 -36.06 4.45 11.60
N ILE A 307 -35.71 5.72 11.40
CA ILE A 307 -35.12 6.58 12.44
C ILE A 307 -36.17 7.64 12.83
N LEU A 308 -36.70 7.55 14.04
CA LEU A 308 -37.65 8.51 14.61
C LEU A 308 -36.91 9.67 15.25
N ILE A 309 -37.26 10.91 14.90
CA ILE A 309 -36.76 12.13 15.53
C ILE A 309 -37.93 12.79 16.28
N ASN A 310 -37.78 12.97 17.60
CA ASN A 310 -38.85 13.45 18.47
C ASN A 310 -38.64 14.93 18.85
N LYS A 311 -39.64 15.77 18.58
CA LYS A 311 -39.68 17.24 18.80
C LYS A 311 -39.46 17.69 20.24
N ASP A 312 -39.67 16.81 21.23
CA ASP A 312 -39.55 17.12 22.66
C ASP A 312 -38.17 16.77 23.23
N SER A 313 -37.22 16.36 22.38
CA SER A 313 -35.86 16.08 22.83
C SER A 313 -35.12 17.34 23.33
N LEU A 314 -34.61 17.31 24.56
CA LEU A 314 -33.88 18.43 25.20
C LEU A 314 -32.54 18.84 24.54
N LEU A 315 -32.22 18.29 23.36
CA LEU A 315 -30.91 18.39 22.69
C LEU A 315 -30.95 19.08 21.31
N PHE A 316 -31.99 19.85 20.96
CA PHE A 316 -32.05 20.68 19.73
C PHE A 316 -31.07 21.87 19.71
N ASN A 317 -29.89 21.71 20.30
CA ASN A 317 -28.81 22.67 20.24
C ASN A 317 -28.09 22.51 18.90
N SER A 318 -28.50 23.24 17.85
CA SER A 318 -27.72 23.56 16.63
C SER A 318 -26.81 22.46 16.02
N LYS A 319 -27.09 21.18 16.27
CA LYS A 319 -26.27 20.02 15.92
C LYS A 319 -27.11 19.04 15.13
N HIS A 320 -26.54 18.48 14.06
CA HIS A 320 -27.20 17.45 13.27
C HIS A 320 -27.56 16.23 14.14
N HIS A 321 -28.82 15.82 14.08
CA HIS A 321 -29.41 14.76 14.89
C HIS A 321 -29.13 13.37 14.34
N VAL A 322 -29.06 13.28 13.01
CA VAL A 322 -28.72 12.08 12.25
C VAL A 322 -27.61 12.45 11.28
N TRP A 323 -26.56 11.63 11.21
CA TRP A 323 -25.47 11.81 10.27
C TRP A 323 -24.91 10.47 9.79
N GLY A 324 -24.43 10.45 8.55
CA GLY A 324 -23.93 9.25 7.89
C GLY A 324 -24.64 9.02 6.56
N PRO A 325 -24.41 7.90 5.87
CA PRO A 325 -23.30 6.99 6.09
C PRO A 325 -21.97 7.70 5.76
N PHE A 326 -20.80 7.07 5.99
CA PHE A 326 -19.51 7.63 5.57
C PHE A 326 -19.05 6.97 4.27
N ILE A 327 -19.67 7.36 3.14
CA ILE A 327 -19.48 6.68 1.86
C ILE A 327 -18.51 7.42 0.92
N PRO A 328 -17.72 6.71 0.13
CA PRO A 328 -16.97 7.31 -0.96
C PRO A 328 -17.91 7.65 -2.12
N VAL A 329 -17.73 8.83 -2.71
CA VAL A 329 -18.48 9.31 -3.86
C VAL A 329 -17.50 9.80 -4.94
N GLY A 330 -17.70 9.31 -6.15
CA GLY A 330 -16.91 9.64 -7.33
C GLY A 330 -17.18 11.04 -7.88
N ILE A 331 -16.46 11.44 -8.94
CA ILE A 331 -16.76 12.66 -9.69
C ILE A 331 -18.05 12.45 -10.48
N GLY A 332 -18.99 13.39 -10.38
CA GLY A 332 -20.28 13.30 -11.04
C GLY A 332 -21.38 14.11 -10.35
N LYS A 333 -22.59 13.97 -10.88
CA LYS A 333 -23.82 14.56 -10.34
C LYS A 333 -24.61 13.49 -9.63
N TYR A 334 -25.17 13.84 -8.48
CA TYR A 334 -25.89 12.91 -7.64
C TYR A 334 -27.14 13.56 -7.04
N THR A 335 -28.06 12.71 -6.60
CA THR A 335 -29.23 13.07 -5.80
C THR A 335 -29.28 12.17 -4.59
N VAL A 336 -29.49 12.76 -3.42
CA VAL A 336 -29.96 12.01 -2.25
C VAL A 336 -31.47 12.15 -2.18
N LYS A 337 -32.19 11.03 -2.17
CA LYS A 337 -33.62 10.99 -1.88
C LYS A 337 -33.84 10.55 -0.45
N LEU A 338 -34.66 11.30 0.27
CA LEU A 338 -35.01 11.08 1.65
C LEU A 338 -36.52 10.88 1.74
N GLN A 339 -36.95 9.70 2.16
CA GLN A 339 -38.35 9.42 2.45
C GLN A 339 -38.62 9.60 3.93
N VAL A 340 -39.60 10.44 4.27
CA VAL A 340 -40.02 10.71 5.64
C VAL A 340 -41.52 10.54 5.83
N GLU A 341 -41.92 10.18 7.04
CA GLU A 341 -43.31 10.15 7.50
C GLU A 341 -43.48 11.16 8.64
N ILE A 342 -44.54 11.97 8.57
CA ILE A 342 -44.82 13.06 9.52
C ILE A 342 -46.23 12.82 10.06
N GLU A 343 -46.36 12.63 11.38
CA GLU A 343 -47.62 12.15 11.99
C GLU A 343 -48.72 13.21 12.03
N LYS A 344 -48.40 14.47 12.39
CA LYS A 344 -49.32 15.63 12.36
C LYS A 344 -48.54 16.93 12.26
N ALA A 345 -48.77 17.73 11.23
CA ALA A 345 -48.19 19.06 11.09
C ALA A 345 -49.29 20.13 11.07
N PHE A 346 -49.03 21.24 11.77
CA PHE A 346 -49.84 22.44 11.72
C PHE A 346 -49.00 23.49 10.98
N MET A 347 -49.37 23.79 9.72
CA MET A 347 -48.75 24.79 8.83
C MET A 347 -47.53 24.35 7.99
N GLU A 348 -47.29 25.08 6.89
CA GLU A 348 -46.16 24.96 5.96
C GLU A 348 -44.85 25.48 6.59
N GLU A 349 -44.41 24.87 7.69
CA GLU A 349 -43.16 25.24 8.36
C GLU A 349 -42.01 24.35 7.94
N SER A 350 -40.81 24.94 7.82
CA SER A 350 -39.55 24.20 7.74
C SER A 350 -39.37 23.39 9.04
N PHE A 351 -39.12 22.09 8.93
CA PHE A 351 -38.98 21.22 10.11
C PHE A 351 -37.57 20.65 10.30
N ALA A 352 -36.78 20.61 9.23
CA ALA A 352 -35.41 20.14 9.28
C ALA A 352 -34.56 20.75 8.17
N LEU A 353 -33.24 20.69 8.33
CA LEU A 353 -32.24 20.94 7.30
C LEU A 353 -31.58 19.61 6.92
N MET A 354 -31.54 19.32 5.62
CA MET A 354 -30.79 18.21 5.05
C MET A 354 -29.52 18.73 4.38
N ASP A 355 -28.37 18.21 4.80
CA ASP A 355 -27.07 18.54 4.21
C ASP A 355 -26.38 17.30 3.63
N VAL A 356 -25.69 17.48 2.51
CA VAL A 356 -24.67 16.55 2.02
C VAL A 356 -23.33 17.20 2.25
N VAL A 357 -22.47 16.59 3.07
CA VAL A 357 -21.17 17.17 3.42
C VAL A 357 -20.06 16.12 3.30
N SER A 358 -18.81 16.55 3.42
CA SER A 358 -17.67 15.65 3.44
C SER A 358 -16.62 16.03 4.49
N ASN A 359 -15.80 15.04 4.86
CA ASN A 359 -14.68 15.20 5.80
C ASN A 359 -15.10 15.72 7.18
N GLY A 360 -16.23 15.25 7.70
CA GLY A 360 -16.75 15.67 9.00
C GLY A 360 -17.38 17.06 8.95
N GLY A 361 -18.01 17.43 7.84
CA GLY A 361 -18.67 18.73 7.67
C GLY A 361 -17.75 19.89 7.27
N LYS A 362 -16.48 19.62 6.94
CA LYS A 362 -15.54 20.67 6.48
C LYS A 362 -15.87 21.23 5.10
N THR A 363 -16.60 20.46 4.29
CA THR A 363 -17.02 20.88 2.96
C THR A 363 -18.49 20.51 2.80
N ILE A 364 -19.35 21.51 2.68
CA ILE A 364 -20.77 21.34 2.36
C ILE A 364 -20.87 21.20 0.83
N LEU A 365 -21.47 20.12 0.37
CA LEU A 365 -21.68 19.82 -1.05
C LEU A 365 -23.05 20.31 -1.51
N ALA A 366 -24.06 20.16 -0.66
CA ALA A 366 -25.40 20.73 -0.86
C ALA A 366 -26.15 20.83 0.47
N SER A 367 -27.16 21.67 0.53
CA SER A 367 -28.01 21.89 1.70
C SER A 367 -29.43 22.26 1.24
N LYS A 368 -30.44 21.81 1.97
CA LYS A 368 -31.85 22.08 1.66
C LYS A 368 -32.72 22.03 2.92
N GLU A 369 -33.53 23.06 3.11
CA GLU A 369 -34.59 23.04 4.12
C GLU A 369 -35.74 22.12 3.68
N LEU A 370 -36.20 21.32 4.62
CA LEU A 370 -37.31 20.39 4.46
C LEU A 370 -38.57 21.06 5.01
N ASN A 371 -39.50 21.35 4.11
CA ASN A 371 -40.78 21.99 4.45
C ASN A 371 -41.88 20.95 4.37
N PHE A 372 -42.81 20.99 5.32
CA PHE A 372 -43.99 20.14 5.25
C PHE A 372 -44.84 20.54 4.04
N THR A 373 -45.19 19.57 3.20
CA THR A 373 -46.18 19.76 2.13
C THR A 373 -47.16 18.59 2.19
N ASN A 374 -48.46 18.87 2.18
CA ASN A 374 -49.55 17.89 2.43
C ASN A 374 -49.51 16.61 1.56
N ASN A 375 -48.67 16.56 0.52
CA ASN A 375 -48.61 15.47 -0.47
C ASN A 375 -47.19 14.92 -0.76
N LYS A 376 -46.10 15.39 -0.11
CA LYS A 376 -44.75 14.86 -0.40
C LYS A 376 -44.05 14.35 0.85
N ASN A 377 -43.92 13.03 0.90
CA ASN A 377 -43.10 12.29 1.85
C ASN A 377 -41.67 12.05 1.33
N ILE A 378 -41.32 12.59 0.15
CA ILE A 378 -40.03 12.36 -0.51
C ILE A 378 -39.37 13.71 -0.80
N TYR A 379 -38.14 13.85 -0.30
CA TYR A 379 -37.31 15.03 -0.47
C TYR A 379 -36.06 14.67 -1.25
N GLU A 380 -35.74 15.49 -2.25
CA GLU A 380 -34.58 15.29 -3.10
C GLU A 380 -33.57 16.43 -2.93
N LEU A 381 -32.29 16.08 -2.80
CA LEU A 381 -31.18 17.01 -2.71
C LEU A 381 -30.12 16.65 -3.75
N ASP A 382 -29.99 17.52 -4.76
CA ASP A 382 -28.99 17.40 -5.81
C ASP A 382 -27.65 17.97 -5.35
N PHE A 383 -26.56 17.30 -5.69
CA PHE A 383 -25.21 17.79 -5.46
C PHE A 383 -24.25 17.36 -6.58
N ASN A 384 -23.17 18.13 -6.76
CA ASN A 384 -22.14 17.87 -7.75
C ASN A 384 -20.79 17.68 -7.08
N CYS A 385 -20.06 16.63 -7.46
CA CYS A 385 -18.71 16.35 -6.98
C CYS A 385 -17.71 16.65 -8.10
N GLU A 386 -16.98 17.76 -7.98
CA GLU A 386 -15.89 18.13 -8.90
C GLU A 386 -14.62 17.29 -8.69
N LYS A 387 -14.51 16.66 -7.52
CA LYS A 387 -13.44 15.74 -7.15
C LYS A 387 -14.03 14.58 -6.35
N ARG A 388 -13.26 13.52 -6.16
CA ARG A 388 -13.66 12.40 -5.29
C ARG A 388 -13.65 12.80 -3.82
N TYR A 389 -14.67 12.33 -3.10
CA TYR A 389 -14.77 12.47 -1.66
C TYR A 389 -14.85 11.08 -1.04
N ARG A 390 -14.12 10.84 0.05
CA ARG A 390 -14.03 9.51 0.67
C ARG A 390 -15.08 9.25 1.74
N ASN A 391 -15.44 10.30 2.46
CA ASN A 391 -16.33 10.26 3.62
C ASN A 391 -17.42 11.31 3.39
N VAL A 392 -18.22 11.12 2.33
CA VAL A 392 -19.45 11.90 2.16
C VAL A 392 -20.44 11.38 3.18
N GLU A 393 -21.11 12.30 3.86
CA GLU A 393 -22.11 12.03 4.88
C GLU A 393 -23.35 12.87 4.61
N PHE A 394 -24.51 12.27 4.85
CA PHE A 394 -25.80 12.93 4.78
C PHE A 394 -26.20 13.28 6.21
N ARG A 395 -26.63 14.52 6.43
CA ARG A 395 -26.94 15.00 7.77
C ARG A 395 -28.32 15.61 7.81
N ILE A 396 -29.00 15.38 8.92
CA ILE A 396 -30.32 15.95 9.18
C ILE A 396 -30.24 16.69 10.51
N LEU A 397 -30.46 17.99 10.46
CA LEU A 397 -30.66 18.86 11.61
C LEU A 397 -32.16 19.10 11.76
N SER A 398 -32.76 18.62 12.84
CA SER A 398 -34.16 18.92 13.15
C SER A 398 -34.26 20.27 13.86
N TYR A 399 -35.29 21.04 13.54
CA TYR A 399 -35.59 22.30 14.22
C TYR A 399 -36.46 22.12 15.48
N GLY A 400 -36.85 20.87 15.79
CA GLY A 400 -37.70 20.57 16.94
C GLY A 400 -39.15 21.04 16.79
N THR A 401 -39.59 21.35 15.58
CA THR A 401 -40.96 21.82 15.32
C THR A 401 -41.97 20.67 15.21
N LEU A 402 -41.53 19.49 14.71
CA LEU A 402 -42.38 18.34 14.43
C LEU A 402 -41.68 17.00 14.69
N ASP A 403 -42.48 15.98 15.01
CA ASP A 403 -42.05 14.58 15.03
C ASP A 403 -42.05 14.03 13.61
N PHE A 404 -40.96 13.37 13.21
CA PHE A 404 -40.89 12.71 11.90
C PHE A 404 -40.01 11.46 11.93
N LYS A 405 -40.33 10.52 11.03
CA LYS A 405 -39.59 9.27 10.83
C LYS A 405 -38.88 9.31 9.49
N ILE A 406 -37.59 8.98 9.47
CA ILE A 406 -36.86 8.69 8.24
C ILE A 406 -37.09 7.22 7.91
N LEU A 407 -37.75 6.95 6.78
CA LEU A 407 -38.07 5.60 6.32
C LEU A 407 -37.01 5.05 5.37
N GLN A 408 -36.45 5.90 4.52
CA GLN A 408 -35.53 5.46 3.47
C GLN A 408 -34.59 6.59 3.05
N VAL A 409 -33.35 6.23 2.75
CA VAL A 409 -32.39 7.12 2.09
C VAL A 409 -31.83 6.40 0.86
N GLU A 410 -31.86 7.06 -0.29
CA GLU A 410 -31.37 6.53 -1.56
C GLU A 410 -30.32 7.50 -2.14
N LEU A 411 -29.20 6.97 -2.63
CA LEU A 411 -28.21 7.74 -3.38
C LEU A 411 -28.28 7.35 -4.86
N ILE A 412 -28.53 8.35 -5.70
CA ILE A 412 -28.68 8.19 -7.14
C ILE A 412 -27.62 9.02 -7.85
N GLU A 413 -26.92 8.43 -8.80
CA GLU A 413 -26.02 9.09 -9.74
C GLU A 413 -26.77 9.44 -11.02
N LYS A 414 -26.69 10.70 -11.45
CA LYS A 414 -27.41 11.23 -12.63
C LYS A 414 -26.68 11.00 -13.94
#